data_AF-A0AAN6RMH5-F1
#
_entry.id   AF-A0AAN6RMH5-F1
#
_cell.length_a   1.000
_cell.length_b   1.000
_cell.length_c   1.000
_cell.angle_alpha   90.00
_cell.angle_beta   90.00
_cell.angle_gamma   90.00
#
_symmetry.space_group_name_H-M   'P 1'
#
loop_
_entity.id
_entity.type
_entity.pdbx_description
1 polymer ?
#
loop_
_entity_poly.entity_id
_entity_poly.type
_entity_poly.pdbx_seq_one_letter_code
_entity_poly.pdbx_strand_id
1 'polypeptide(L)'
;MDAPKRTRSPAESEICGKKAKTSHESGNVVAGQLPGRQQQHGSEVQVRVKLRSTSKAIRNDPYYWDNLSASAFAEWKWLEQIDGVGDVDHHQVAYCDAKLIRRQHIKSAFWAEMEGPSEETSDLAFELFDRYGRLNREHYDHEMGKGSGVWGQELDHGDILLFESLSVETIWRHQGIGTKLVKAVLDKVRAKSCGFFAFAQPGYLTAELPSADKEGNSEMARKLLAVSKLFWISLGFRRVGTSGWFAFTDDAQHPSRRLEAAQDWDEPEWFKEEEPIPGRMHTLLCTLADPSTLDVECVRQIQEALPVEATALARPYTDESGNTILHIAALVRKPETISYLLAKYPRLADMRNARGHTPLDVLQGSLEEYRTRRHWGGATAVISDNFGGFSASDLACLAALTDTIVFDLAKVSTQDISAISSATDREAGRIRDASTIRHTLRLKYGCTCGECIGGFLSPRMRFALLCQAELQHDMLRADLHGSGPDWVAMNGVALRHLTAPVRQNLETNKSMRQGFTNMCHHIARCLRERRLPDEETVLRLFRDGRGEWPPVTKHYFQRGGTVAAVATMLFDQAMHQDEWAGDGVHLESHQEEIGRLPVCRNDHEFGFVSGMCGYKRVSVV
;
A
#
# COMPACT_ATOMS: atom_id res chain seq x y z
N MET A 1 20.97 7.06 -66.76
CA MET A 1 21.90 8.04 -66.20
C MET A 1 22.22 7.58 -64.79
N ASP A 2 23.39 7.17 -64.37
CA ASP A 2 24.58 6.60 -65.01
C ASP A 2 25.19 5.67 -63.95
N ALA A 3 25.74 4.55 -64.40
CA ALA A 3 26.66 3.71 -63.63
C ALA A 3 28.05 4.38 -63.60
N PRO A 4 28.99 3.97 -62.72
CA PRO A 4 29.83 2.78 -62.99
C PRO A 4 30.12 1.94 -61.72
N LYS A 5 30.19 0.59 -61.74
CA LYS A 5 31.15 -0.36 -62.35
C LYS A 5 32.60 -0.33 -61.84
N ARG A 6 32.97 -1.47 -61.20
CA ARG A 6 34.21 -2.30 -61.35
C ARG A 6 35.48 -1.81 -60.59
N THR A 7 36.37 -2.64 -60.00
CA THR A 7 36.73 -4.07 -60.17
C THR A 7 37.80 -4.53 -59.14
N ARG A 8 37.81 -5.85 -58.82
CA ARG A 8 38.95 -6.81 -58.63
C ARG A 8 39.98 -6.68 -57.46
N SER A 9 39.85 -7.60 -56.48
CA SER A 9 40.75 -8.72 -56.01
C SER A 9 42.17 -8.91 -56.62
N PRO A 10 43.05 -9.85 -56.13
CA PRO A 10 43.32 -10.48 -54.81
C PRO A 10 44.86 -10.62 -54.50
N ALA A 11 45.23 -11.53 -53.56
CA ALA A 11 46.54 -12.21 -53.32
C ALA A 11 47.33 -11.73 -52.07
N GLU A 12 48.11 -12.51 -51.30
CA GLU A 12 48.41 -13.95 -51.09
C GLU A 12 49.44 -14.04 -49.94
N SER A 13 49.72 -15.27 -49.45
CA SER A 13 50.88 -15.75 -48.64
C SER A 13 50.87 -15.46 -47.13
N GLU A 14 50.74 -16.45 -46.22
CA GLU A 14 51.68 -17.53 -45.85
C GLU A 14 53.11 -17.06 -45.51
N ILE A 15 53.56 -17.34 -44.27
CA ILE A 15 54.75 -18.16 -43.93
C ILE A 15 55.05 -18.10 -42.41
N CYS A 16 54.93 -19.28 -41.79
CA CYS A 16 55.86 -19.97 -40.90
C CYS A 16 56.73 -19.21 -39.87
N GLY A 17 56.42 -19.45 -38.58
CA GLY A 17 57.24 -20.25 -37.66
C GLY A 17 58.64 -19.77 -37.26
N LYS A 18 58.88 -19.67 -35.94
CA LYS A 18 60.18 -20.01 -35.32
C LYS A 18 60.03 -20.37 -33.83
N LYS A 19 60.66 -21.51 -33.49
CA LYS A 19 60.87 -22.11 -32.16
C LYS A 19 62.06 -21.47 -31.43
N ALA A 20 62.05 -21.47 -30.09
CA ALA A 20 63.20 -21.78 -29.20
C ALA A 20 62.70 -21.86 -27.73
N LYS A 21 62.67 -23.04 -27.08
CA LYS A 21 63.71 -23.64 -26.20
C LYS A 21 64.00 -22.82 -24.93
N THR A 22 63.38 -23.17 -23.79
CA THR A 22 63.85 -24.07 -22.69
C THR A 22 64.97 -23.49 -21.80
N SER A 23 64.68 -23.36 -20.51
CA SER A 23 65.64 -23.61 -19.43
C SER A 23 64.90 -24.10 -18.17
N HIS A 24 65.35 -25.25 -17.68
CA HIS A 24 65.01 -25.88 -16.41
C HIS A 24 65.36 -25.00 -15.22
N GLU A 25 64.57 -25.08 -14.16
CA GLU A 25 65.11 -25.18 -12.80
C GLU A 25 64.17 -25.99 -11.90
N SER A 26 64.81 -26.85 -11.11
CA SER A 26 64.28 -27.97 -10.35
C SER A 26 64.14 -27.60 -8.88
N GLY A 27 63.03 -28.01 -8.24
CA GLY A 27 62.85 -27.94 -6.80
C GLY A 27 61.81 -28.94 -6.31
N ASN A 28 62.28 -30.10 -5.81
CA ASN A 28 61.50 -31.13 -5.13
C ASN A 28 61.00 -30.63 -3.76
N VAL A 29 59.70 -30.79 -3.46
CA VAL A 29 59.22 -31.05 -2.08
C VAL A 29 57.96 -31.94 -2.11
N VAL A 30 58.18 -33.20 -1.70
CA VAL A 30 57.33 -34.10 -0.88
C VAL A 30 55.81 -34.18 -1.20
N ALA A 31 55.44 -35.35 -1.73
CA ALA A 31 54.06 -35.82 -1.88
C ALA A 31 53.41 -36.12 -0.52
N GLY A 32 52.47 -35.27 -0.11
CA GLY A 32 51.42 -35.61 0.84
C GLY A 32 50.21 -36.17 0.08
N GLN A 33 49.87 -37.43 0.34
CA GLN A 33 48.70 -38.11 -0.19
C GLN A 33 47.41 -37.37 0.17
N LEU A 34 46.72 -36.83 -0.83
CA LEU A 34 45.31 -36.44 -0.71
C LEU A 34 44.45 -37.72 -0.85
N PRO A 35 43.51 -38.00 0.08
CA PRO A 35 42.64 -39.16 -0.05
C PRO A 35 41.71 -39.00 -1.25
N GLY A 36 41.58 -40.11 -1.97
CA GLY A 36 40.96 -40.19 -3.30
C GLY A 36 39.54 -39.65 -3.37
N ARG A 37 39.31 -38.92 -4.46
CA ARG A 37 38.01 -38.58 -5.01
C ARG A 37 37.29 -39.89 -5.38
N GLN A 38 36.50 -40.43 -4.47
CA GLN A 38 35.51 -41.45 -4.85
C GLN A 38 34.39 -40.74 -5.60
N GLN A 39 34.37 -40.94 -6.91
CA GLN A 39 33.15 -40.84 -7.71
C GLN A 39 32.17 -41.90 -7.18
N GLN A 40 31.25 -41.52 -6.29
CA GLN A 40 30.06 -42.32 -6.06
C GLN A 40 29.12 -42.11 -7.24
N HIS A 41 28.99 -43.16 -8.04
CA HIS A 41 27.93 -43.34 -9.01
C HIS A 41 26.55 -43.35 -8.31
N GLY A 42 25.66 -42.47 -8.77
CA GLY A 42 24.23 -42.70 -8.96
C GLY A 42 23.49 -43.59 -7.98
N SER A 43 23.20 -43.08 -6.79
CA SER A 43 21.98 -43.43 -6.06
C SER A 43 21.19 -42.14 -5.87
N GLU A 44 20.00 -42.07 -6.47
CA GLU A 44 19.07 -40.95 -6.32
C GLU A 44 18.71 -40.85 -4.83
N VAL A 45 19.30 -39.87 -4.13
CA VAL A 45 19.05 -39.68 -2.70
C VAL A 45 17.57 -39.29 -2.55
N GLN A 46 16.80 -40.18 -1.92
CA GLN A 46 15.37 -39.96 -1.68
C GLN A 46 15.19 -38.95 -0.56
N VAL A 47 15.12 -37.68 -0.92
CA VAL A 47 14.75 -36.60 0.00
C VAL A 47 13.27 -36.72 0.32
N ARG A 48 12.94 -37.00 1.58
CA ARG A 48 11.56 -37.09 2.05
C ARG A 48 11.10 -35.69 2.44
N VAL A 49 10.13 -35.16 1.72
CA VAL A 49 9.45 -33.91 2.10
C VAL A 49 8.37 -34.22 3.12
N LYS A 50 8.41 -33.54 4.26
CA LYS A 50 7.36 -33.55 5.28
C LYS A 50 6.81 -32.14 5.41
N LEU A 51 5.49 -32.05 5.54
CA LEU A 51 4.83 -30.78 5.85
C LEU A 51 4.40 -30.77 7.31
N ARG A 52 4.63 -29.65 7.99
CA ARG A 52 4.08 -29.38 9.32
C ARG A 52 3.03 -28.28 9.18
N SER A 53 1.85 -28.49 9.75
CA SER A 53 0.78 -27.48 9.75
C SER A 53 0.18 -27.40 11.14
N THR A 54 -0.04 -26.17 11.62
CA THR A 54 -0.51 -25.88 12.98
C THR A 54 -2.04 -25.91 13.11
N SER A 55 -2.77 -26.40 12.10
CA SER A 55 -4.23 -26.49 12.19
C SER A 55 -4.64 -27.41 13.35
N LYS A 56 -5.23 -26.84 14.41
CA LYS A 56 -5.94 -27.58 15.45
C LYS A 56 -7.03 -28.45 14.80
N ALA A 57 -6.72 -29.73 14.57
CA ALA A 57 -7.72 -30.75 14.79
C ALA A 57 -7.83 -30.93 16.31
N ILE A 58 -9.02 -30.69 16.87
CA ILE A 58 -9.34 -31.08 18.23
C ILE A 58 -9.22 -32.60 18.31
N ARG A 59 -8.07 -33.11 18.76
CA ARG A 59 -7.93 -34.46 19.33
C ARG A 59 -6.94 -34.40 20.48
N ASN A 60 -7.44 -34.77 21.64
CA ASN A 60 -6.69 -34.95 22.88
C ASN A 60 -5.54 -35.94 22.65
N ASP A 61 -4.29 -35.47 22.74
CA ASP A 61 -3.15 -36.32 23.00
C ASP A 61 -2.25 -35.63 24.05
N PRO A 62 -2.08 -36.19 25.27
CA PRO A 62 -1.45 -35.49 26.39
C PRO A 62 0.08 -35.58 26.44
N TYR A 63 0.77 -36.15 25.43
CA TYR A 63 2.21 -36.39 25.53
C TYR A 63 2.97 -35.98 24.26
N TYR A 64 3.23 -34.69 24.08
CA TYR A 64 4.35 -34.25 23.24
C TYR A 64 4.86 -32.87 23.68
N TRP A 65 5.87 -32.87 24.55
CA TRP A 65 6.72 -31.70 24.81
C TRP A 65 8.11 -32.05 24.29
N ASP A 66 8.50 -31.43 23.16
CA ASP A 66 9.81 -30.80 23.02
C ASP A 66 9.86 -29.95 21.74
N ASN A 67 9.93 -28.63 21.99
CA ASN A 67 10.57 -27.55 21.24
C ASN A 67 9.91 -26.95 19.97
N LEU A 68 9.27 -25.79 20.20
CA LEU A 68 9.13 -24.62 19.31
C LEU A 68 8.59 -24.87 17.88
N SER A 69 7.27 -25.03 17.73
CA SER A 69 6.54 -24.49 16.56
C SER A 69 5.01 -24.70 16.60
N ALA A 70 4.47 -25.53 17.50
CA ALA A 70 3.02 -25.81 17.47
C ALA A 70 2.13 -24.68 18.04
N SER A 71 2.68 -23.62 18.63
CA SER A 71 1.88 -22.56 19.28
C SER A 71 2.29 -21.11 19.01
N ALA A 72 3.36 -20.84 18.24
CA ALA A 72 3.84 -19.47 18.07
C ALA A 72 2.79 -18.57 17.39
N PHE A 73 2.02 -19.14 16.45
CA PHE A 73 1.00 -18.41 15.69
C PHE A 73 -0.44 -18.76 16.07
N ALA A 74 -0.65 -19.46 17.20
CA ALA A 74 -1.98 -19.94 17.58
C ALA A 74 -2.98 -18.82 17.94
N GLU A 75 -2.50 -17.60 18.17
CA GLU A 75 -3.33 -16.43 18.45
C GLU A 75 -4.00 -15.86 17.19
N TRP A 76 -3.35 -15.94 16.03
CA TRP A 76 -3.89 -15.46 14.76
C TRP A 76 -4.74 -16.53 14.07
N LYS A 77 -6.05 -16.54 14.33
CA LYS A 77 -7.00 -17.51 13.75
C LYS A 77 -7.07 -17.50 12.22
N TRP A 78 -6.65 -16.42 11.60
CA TRP A 78 -6.64 -16.22 10.15
C TRP A 78 -5.32 -16.67 9.50
N LEU A 79 -4.31 -17.03 10.30
CA LEU A 79 -2.97 -17.41 9.85
C LEU A 79 -2.73 -18.91 10.09
N GLU A 80 -2.26 -19.62 9.08
CA GLU A 80 -1.86 -21.02 9.21
C GLU A 80 -0.42 -21.20 8.72
N GLN A 81 0.45 -21.74 9.58
CA GLN A 81 1.82 -22.09 9.20
C GLN A 81 1.83 -23.41 8.41
N ILE A 82 2.59 -23.47 7.31
CA ILE A 82 2.73 -24.62 6.41
C ILE A 82 4.21 -24.81 6.09
N ASP A 83 4.96 -25.37 7.03
CA ASP A 83 6.40 -25.57 6.86
C ASP A 83 6.68 -26.79 5.99
N GLY A 84 7.72 -26.69 5.16
CA GLY A 84 8.33 -27.81 4.46
C GLY A 84 9.68 -28.20 5.05
N VAL A 85 9.89 -29.50 5.28
CA VAL A 85 11.16 -30.05 5.74
C VAL A 85 11.65 -31.10 4.75
N GLY A 86 12.90 -31.00 4.33
CA GLY A 86 13.58 -32.02 3.51
C GLY A 86 14.56 -32.82 4.36
N ASP A 87 14.32 -34.13 4.50
CA ASP A 87 15.18 -35.03 5.26
C ASP A 87 15.97 -35.97 4.34
N VAL A 88 17.25 -36.20 4.65
CA VAL A 88 18.10 -37.28 4.12
C VAL A 88 18.67 -38.07 5.30
N ASP A 89 18.48 -39.39 5.33
CA ASP A 89 19.00 -40.27 6.39
C ASP A 89 18.73 -39.74 7.81
N HIS A 90 17.51 -39.25 8.05
CA HIS A 90 17.05 -38.65 9.30
C HIS A 90 17.70 -37.30 9.69
N HIS A 91 18.50 -36.71 8.82
CA HIS A 91 19.06 -35.37 8.98
C HIS A 91 18.25 -34.38 8.14
N GLN A 92 17.82 -33.28 8.77
CA GLN A 92 17.16 -32.18 8.07
C GLN A 92 18.22 -31.42 7.25
N VAL A 93 18.05 -31.41 5.92
CA VAL A 93 18.99 -30.78 4.98
C VAL A 93 18.38 -29.58 4.26
N ALA A 94 17.07 -29.36 4.43
CA ALA A 94 16.34 -28.24 3.85
C ALA A 94 15.13 -27.86 4.71
N TYR A 95 14.78 -26.58 4.67
CA TYR A 95 13.64 -26.01 5.38
C TYR A 95 12.95 -24.94 4.52
N CYS A 96 11.63 -24.84 4.62
CA CYS A 96 10.80 -23.84 3.98
C CYS A 96 9.78 -23.34 5.00
N ASP A 97 9.85 -22.06 5.37
CA ASP A 97 8.82 -21.37 6.14
C ASP A 97 7.79 -20.77 5.19
N ALA A 98 6.53 -21.17 5.35
CA ALA A 98 5.45 -20.59 4.58
C ALA A 98 4.19 -20.44 5.43
N LYS A 99 3.40 -19.40 5.12
CA LYS A 99 2.19 -19.04 5.86
C LYS A 99 1.02 -18.83 4.91
N LEU A 100 -0.10 -19.48 5.20
CA LEU A 100 -1.38 -19.28 4.52
C LEU A 100 -2.24 -18.30 5.33
N ILE A 101 -2.57 -17.18 4.69
CA ILE A 101 -3.24 -16.02 5.27
C ILE A 101 -4.64 -15.92 4.69
N ARG A 102 -5.66 -16.03 5.56
CA ARG A 102 -7.08 -15.88 5.22
C ARG A 102 -7.45 -14.40 5.17
N ARG A 103 -6.97 -13.71 4.14
CA ARG A 103 -7.10 -12.24 4.01
C ARG A 103 -8.53 -11.74 4.22
N GLN A 104 -9.53 -12.46 3.73
CA GLN A 104 -10.94 -12.05 3.89
C GLN A 104 -11.35 -11.86 5.36
N HIS A 105 -10.74 -12.58 6.30
CA HIS A 105 -11.03 -12.48 7.73
C HIS A 105 -10.41 -11.25 8.40
N ILE A 106 -9.45 -10.60 7.73
CA ILE A 106 -8.71 -9.45 8.27
C ILE A 106 -8.76 -8.21 7.37
N LYS A 107 -9.48 -8.26 6.24
CA LYS A 107 -9.57 -7.19 5.23
C LYS A 107 -9.76 -5.79 5.83
N SER A 108 -10.65 -5.63 6.80
CA SER A 108 -10.96 -4.32 7.41
C SER A 108 -9.85 -3.75 8.32
N ALA A 109 -8.92 -4.59 8.76
CA ALA A 109 -7.79 -4.24 9.62
C ALA A 109 -6.46 -4.79 9.09
N PHE A 110 -6.36 -4.97 7.76
CA PHE A 110 -5.35 -5.82 7.12
C PHE A 110 -3.92 -5.48 7.55
N TRP A 111 -3.52 -4.20 7.47
CA TRP A 111 -2.19 -3.78 7.92
C TRP A 111 -1.94 -4.01 9.41
N ALA A 112 -2.92 -3.73 10.27
CA ALA A 112 -2.75 -3.88 11.72
C ALA A 112 -2.60 -5.36 12.11
N GLU A 113 -3.31 -6.25 11.43
CA GLU A 113 -3.20 -7.70 11.63
C GLU A 113 -1.90 -8.27 11.06
N MET A 114 -1.45 -7.80 9.89
CA MET A 114 -0.23 -8.27 9.21
C MET A 114 1.07 -7.78 9.84
N GLU A 115 1.04 -6.70 10.63
CA GLU A 115 2.21 -6.16 11.35
C GLU A 115 2.72 -7.10 12.45
N GLY A 116 1.82 -7.83 13.12
CA GLY A 116 2.16 -8.60 14.32
C GLY A 116 2.93 -9.91 14.11
N PRO A 117 2.61 -10.74 13.11
CA PRO A 117 3.17 -12.10 13.00
C PRO A 117 4.67 -12.19 12.71
N SER A 118 5.16 -11.48 11.69
CA SER A 118 6.57 -11.50 11.25
C SER A 118 6.94 -10.22 10.49
N GLU A 119 8.24 -9.97 10.32
CA GLU A 119 8.76 -8.89 9.49
C GLU A 119 8.30 -9.07 8.03
N GLU A 120 8.34 -10.29 7.51
CA GLU A 120 7.94 -10.59 6.15
C GLU A 120 6.43 -10.40 5.89
N THR A 121 5.56 -10.67 6.88
CA THR A 121 4.13 -10.33 6.74
C THR A 121 3.93 -8.82 6.74
N SER A 122 4.66 -8.09 7.59
CA SER A 122 4.60 -6.63 7.63
C SER A 122 5.06 -6.03 6.30
N ASP A 123 6.25 -6.41 5.82
CA ASP A 123 6.82 -5.91 4.56
C ASP A 123 5.90 -6.18 3.37
N LEU A 124 5.37 -7.40 3.24
CA LEU A 124 4.41 -7.73 2.18
C LEU A 124 3.20 -6.78 2.23
N ALA A 125 2.63 -6.59 3.42
CA ALA A 125 1.42 -5.81 3.61
C ALA A 125 1.63 -4.32 3.31
N PHE A 126 2.74 -3.75 3.77
CA PHE A 126 3.02 -2.32 3.64
C PHE A 126 3.67 -1.93 2.30
N GLU A 127 4.39 -2.83 1.62
CA GLU A 127 4.99 -2.56 0.31
C GLU A 127 4.02 -2.75 -0.85
N LEU A 128 3.18 -3.79 -0.83
CA LEU A 128 2.31 -4.12 -1.97
C LEU A 128 0.88 -3.63 -1.83
N PHE A 129 0.35 -3.60 -0.61
CA PHE A 129 -1.09 -3.46 -0.40
C PHE A 129 -1.44 -2.18 0.36
N ASP A 130 -2.69 -1.74 0.18
CA ASP A 130 -3.30 -0.69 0.98
C ASP A 130 -3.82 -1.24 2.32
N ARG A 131 -4.38 -0.36 3.17
CA ARG A 131 -4.86 -0.73 4.52
C ARG A 131 -5.94 -1.81 4.54
N TYR A 132 -6.54 -2.11 3.39
CA TYR A 132 -7.59 -3.09 3.20
C TYR A 132 -7.10 -4.36 2.48
N GLY A 133 -5.82 -4.46 2.16
CA GLY A 133 -5.24 -5.59 1.44
C GLY A 133 -5.48 -5.55 -0.07
N ARG A 134 -5.72 -4.37 -0.65
CA ARG A 134 -5.81 -4.18 -2.11
C ARG A 134 -4.47 -3.76 -2.68
N LEU A 135 -4.11 -4.25 -3.85
CA LEU A 135 -2.85 -3.92 -4.50
C LEU A 135 -2.75 -2.41 -4.72
N ASN A 136 -1.60 -1.83 -4.39
CA ASN A 136 -1.36 -0.40 -4.63
C ASN A 136 -1.38 -0.12 -6.13
N ARG A 137 -2.04 0.99 -6.52
CA ARG A 137 -2.22 1.40 -7.93
C ARG A 137 -0.92 1.50 -8.74
N GLU A 138 0.17 1.83 -8.06
CA GLU A 138 1.50 1.89 -8.66
C GLU A 138 1.90 0.56 -9.34
N HIS A 139 1.44 -0.58 -8.83
CA HIS A 139 1.85 -1.90 -9.31
C HIS A 139 1.02 -2.44 -10.47
N TYR A 140 -0.05 -1.75 -10.90
CA TYR A 140 -0.90 -2.24 -11.99
C TYR A 140 -1.39 -1.18 -12.99
N ASP A 141 -1.45 0.10 -12.60
CA ASP A 141 -1.99 1.19 -13.43
C ASP A 141 -0.89 2.17 -13.88
N HIS A 142 0.16 2.33 -13.08
CA HIS A 142 1.23 3.29 -13.35
C HIS A 142 2.04 2.92 -14.60
N GLU A 143 2.48 3.92 -15.37
CA GLU A 143 3.17 3.77 -16.66
C GLU A 143 4.37 2.80 -16.59
N MET A 144 5.28 3.01 -15.62
CA MET A 144 6.46 2.15 -15.38
C MET A 144 6.32 1.21 -14.18
N GLY A 145 5.78 1.70 -13.05
CA GLY A 145 5.55 0.95 -11.80
C GLY A 145 4.81 -0.38 -11.93
N LYS A 146 3.95 -0.54 -12.95
CA LYS A 146 3.29 -1.83 -13.22
C LYS A 146 4.23 -2.93 -13.73
N GLY A 147 5.49 -2.62 -13.99
CA GLY A 147 6.49 -3.57 -14.45
C GLY A 147 6.08 -4.24 -15.75
N SER A 148 6.03 -5.57 -15.77
CA SER A 148 5.56 -6.35 -16.92
C SER A 148 4.04 -6.22 -17.18
N GLY A 149 3.27 -5.71 -16.20
CA GLY A 149 1.83 -5.52 -16.30
C GLY A 149 1.01 -6.82 -16.34
N VAL A 150 1.61 -7.94 -15.96
CA VAL A 150 0.91 -9.24 -15.92
C VAL A 150 0.04 -9.43 -14.69
N TRP A 151 0.22 -8.57 -13.67
CA TRP A 151 -0.57 -8.57 -12.45
C TRP A 151 -1.41 -7.30 -12.36
N GLY A 152 -2.60 -7.42 -11.78
CA GLY A 152 -3.57 -6.36 -11.58
C GLY A 152 -4.42 -6.56 -10.34
N GLN A 153 -5.63 -6.00 -10.39
CA GLN A 153 -6.59 -5.98 -9.28
C GLN A 153 -7.09 -7.39 -8.89
N GLU A 154 -6.81 -8.43 -9.68
CA GLU A 154 -7.05 -9.81 -9.25
C GLU A 154 -6.30 -10.15 -7.96
N LEU A 155 -5.17 -9.48 -7.69
CA LEU A 155 -4.44 -9.63 -6.44
C LEU A 155 -5.20 -9.07 -5.22
N ASP A 156 -6.28 -8.30 -5.38
CA ASP A 156 -7.13 -7.79 -4.30
C ASP A 156 -7.97 -8.89 -3.63
N HIS A 157 -8.06 -10.08 -4.24
CA HIS A 157 -8.95 -11.16 -3.83
C HIS A 157 -8.25 -12.52 -3.63
N GLY A 158 -8.86 -13.38 -2.82
CA GLY A 158 -8.31 -14.70 -2.47
C GLY A 158 -7.37 -14.68 -1.27
N ASP A 159 -6.96 -15.89 -0.85
CA ASP A 159 -6.00 -16.07 0.23
C ASP A 159 -4.57 -15.72 -0.23
N ILE A 160 -3.70 -15.43 0.72
CA ILE A 160 -2.28 -15.15 0.46
C ILE A 160 -1.46 -16.33 0.99
N LEU A 161 -0.60 -16.91 0.17
CA LEU A 161 0.44 -17.84 0.61
C LEU A 161 1.78 -17.12 0.59
N LEU A 162 2.35 -16.81 1.75
CA LEU A 162 3.64 -16.16 1.86
C LEU A 162 4.75 -17.21 2.08
N PHE A 163 5.79 -17.19 1.26
CA PHE A 163 7.05 -17.88 1.51
C PHE A 163 8.04 -16.90 2.14
N GLU A 164 8.36 -17.09 3.43
CA GLU A 164 9.25 -16.18 4.16
C GLU A 164 10.71 -16.60 4.02
N SER A 165 11.00 -17.89 4.21
CA SER A 165 12.36 -18.39 4.11
C SER A 165 12.41 -19.75 3.44
N LEU A 166 13.44 -19.94 2.61
CA LEU A 166 13.75 -21.22 1.98
C LEU A 166 15.26 -21.44 2.08
N SER A 167 15.64 -22.55 2.72
CA SER A 167 17.05 -22.92 2.90
C SER A 167 17.29 -24.36 2.44
N VAL A 168 18.40 -24.55 1.74
CA VAL A 168 18.92 -25.87 1.39
C VAL A 168 20.41 -25.85 1.70
N GLU A 169 20.86 -26.82 2.50
CA GLU A 169 22.27 -26.98 2.83
C GLU A 169 23.13 -27.07 1.57
N THR A 170 24.29 -26.42 1.61
CA THR A 170 25.15 -26.20 0.43
C THR A 170 25.49 -27.48 -0.33
N ILE A 171 25.79 -28.57 0.37
CA ILE A 171 26.16 -29.86 -0.25
C ILE A 171 24.97 -30.57 -0.91
N TRP A 172 23.74 -30.20 -0.55
CA TRP A 172 22.49 -30.78 -1.04
C TRP A 172 21.81 -29.92 -2.12
N ARG A 173 22.40 -28.78 -2.49
CA ARG A 173 21.92 -27.90 -3.56
C ARG A 173 22.01 -28.56 -4.93
N HIS A 174 21.28 -28.01 -5.90
CA HIS A 174 21.21 -28.48 -7.28
C HIS A 174 20.61 -29.90 -7.48
N GLN A 175 19.98 -30.47 -6.44
CA GLN A 175 19.26 -31.75 -6.50
C GLN A 175 17.73 -31.60 -6.59
N GLY A 176 17.24 -30.38 -6.86
CA GLY A 176 15.81 -30.07 -6.98
C GLY A 176 15.03 -30.09 -5.65
N ILE A 177 15.71 -30.09 -4.51
CA ILE A 177 15.08 -30.15 -3.17
C ILE A 177 14.17 -28.95 -2.92
N GLY A 178 14.67 -27.72 -3.15
CA GLY A 178 13.87 -26.50 -2.98
C GLY A 178 12.62 -26.50 -3.86
N THR A 179 12.73 -26.95 -5.11
CA THR A 179 11.59 -27.12 -6.03
C THR A 179 10.55 -28.10 -5.48
N LYS A 180 11.00 -29.24 -4.92
CA LYS A 180 10.10 -30.23 -4.29
C LYS A 180 9.39 -29.64 -3.07
N LEU A 181 10.08 -28.86 -2.24
CA LEU A 181 9.49 -28.19 -1.08
C LEU A 181 8.42 -27.18 -1.48
N VAL A 182 8.73 -26.24 -2.37
CA VAL A 182 7.77 -25.22 -2.81
C VAL A 182 6.53 -25.87 -3.45
N LYS A 183 6.72 -26.89 -4.31
CA LYS A 183 5.60 -27.63 -4.91
C LYS A 183 4.73 -28.34 -3.86
N ALA A 184 5.35 -28.98 -2.87
CA ALA A 184 4.61 -29.65 -1.80
C ALA A 184 3.78 -28.66 -0.95
N VAL A 185 4.32 -27.47 -0.65
CA VAL A 185 3.60 -26.41 0.04
C VAL A 185 2.42 -25.92 -0.82
N LEU A 186 2.63 -25.65 -2.11
CA LEU A 186 1.54 -25.28 -3.03
C LEU A 186 0.44 -26.33 -3.09
N ASP A 187 0.80 -27.61 -3.25
CA ASP A 187 -0.16 -28.74 -3.24
C ASP A 187 -0.97 -28.81 -1.95
N LYS A 188 -0.34 -28.52 -0.81
CA LYS A 188 -1.01 -28.50 0.49
C LYS A 188 -2.02 -27.36 0.59
N VAL A 189 -1.68 -26.19 0.05
CA VAL A 189 -2.57 -25.02 0.04
C VAL A 189 -3.73 -25.22 -0.92
N ARG A 190 -3.53 -25.84 -2.08
CA ARG A 190 -4.60 -26.23 -3.01
C ARG A 190 -5.69 -27.08 -2.36
N ALA A 191 -5.31 -27.93 -1.40
CA ALA A 191 -6.28 -28.73 -0.63
C ALA A 191 -7.01 -27.95 0.47
N LYS A 192 -6.58 -26.73 0.78
CA LYS A 192 -7.04 -25.91 1.92
C LYS A 192 -7.70 -24.59 1.53
N SER A 193 -7.54 -24.14 0.29
CA SER A 193 -8.07 -22.87 -0.21
C SER A 193 -8.78 -23.08 -1.54
N CYS A 194 -9.87 -22.34 -1.75
CA CYS A 194 -10.59 -22.30 -3.02
C CYS A 194 -9.95 -21.36 -4.05
N GLY A 195 -8.96 -20.56 -3.64
CA GLY A 195 -8.22 -19.64 -4.50
C GLY A 195 -7.22 -18.84 -3.68
N PHE A 196 -5.96 -18.82 -4.13
CA PHE A 196 -4.88 -18.11 -3.46
C PHE A 196 -3.87 -17.56 -4.46
N PHE A 197 -3.13 -16.54 -4.03
CA PHE A 197 -1.92 -16.07 -4.68
C PHE A 197 -0.74 -16.32 -3.75
N ALA A 198 0.34 -16.87 -4.30
CA ALA A 198 1.55 -17.12 -3.53
C ALA A 198 2.57 -16.00 -3.76
N PHE A 199 3.22 -15.53 -2.70
CA PHE A 199 4.18 -14.45 -2.71
C PHE A 199 5.51 -14.90 -2.12
N ALA A 200 6.59 -14.37 -2.67
CA ALA A 200 7.94 -14.52 -2.15
C ALA A 200 8.74 -13.26 -2.46
N GLN A 201 9.59 -12.83 -1.53
CA GLN A 201 10.61 -11.82 -1.79
C GLN A 201 11.93 -12.55 -2.01
N PRO A 202 12.51 -12.57 -3.24
CA PRO A 202 13.78 -13.24 -3.46
C PRO A 202 14.89 -12.60 -2.63
N GLY A 203 15.56 -13.41 -1.82
CA GLY A 203 16.68 -12.98 -0.98
C GLY A 203 17.76 -14.05 -0.87
N TYR A 204 18.66 -13.84 0.07
CA TYR A 204 19.71 -14.78 0.46
C TYR A 204 19.87 -14.78 1.98
N LEU A 205 20.32 -15.89 2.54
CA LEU A 205 20.58 -15.97 3.98
C LEU A 205 21.89 -15.23 4.30
N THR A 206 21.86 -14.30 5.25
CA THR A 206 23.05 -13.52 5.65
C THR A 206 24.18 -14.39 6.22
N ALA A 207 23.85 -15.59 6.71
CA ALA A 207 24.82 -16.61 7.11
C ALA A 207 25.69 -17.12 5.95
N GLU A 208 25.25 -16.95 4.70
CA GLU A 208 26.00 -17.34 3.49
C GLU A 208 27.01 -16.29 3.04
N LEU A 209 27.00 -15.10 3.66
CA LEU A 209 27.97 -14.04 3.35
C LEU A 209 29.19 -14.11 4.30
N PRO A 210 30.42 -13.96 3.77
CA PRO A 210 31.61 -13.70 4.58
C PRO A 210 31.41 -12.50 5.49
N SER A 211 32.02 -12.50 6.68
CA SER A 211 31.87 -11.42 7.66
C SER A 211 32.20 -10.03 7.10
N ALA A 212 33.17 -9.93 6.18
CA ALA A 212 33.58 -8.69 5.53
C ALA A 212 32.56 -8.14 4.51
N ASP A 213 31.61 -8.97 4.07
CA ASP A 213 30.61 -8.62 3.05
C ASP A 213 29.21 -8.36 3.65
N LYS A 214 29.06 -8.48 4.98
CA LYS A 214 27.79 -8.25 5.68
C LYS A 214 27.40 -6.77 5.77
N GLU A 215 28.32 -5.85 5.48
CA GLU A 215 28.12 -4.39 5.54
C GLU A 215 27.60 -3.77 4.23
N GLY A 216 27.38 -4.56 3.16
CA GLY A 216 26.57 -4.15 2.01
C GLY A 216 27.21 -4.27 0.62
N ASN A 217 26.38 -4.67 -0.35
CA ASN A 217 26.59 -4.67 -1.80
C ASN A 217 27.88 -5.35 -2.33
N SER A 218 28.24 -6.50 -1.76
CA SER A 218 29.33 -7.32 -2.32
C SER A 218 28.91 -7.95 -3.65
N GLU A 219 29.87 -8.21 -4.54
CA GLU A 219 29.62 -8.95 -5.78
C GLU A 219 28.99 -10.32 -5.52
N MET A 220 29.33 -10.95 -4.39
CA MET A 220 28.74 -12.22 -3.96
C MET A 220 27.25 -12.07 -3.64
N ALA A 221 26.85 -11.06 -2.87
CA ALA A 221 25.45 -10.80 -2.55
C ALA A 221 24.60 -10.63 -3.80
N ARG A 222 25.10 -9.87 -4.80
CA ARG A 222 24.41 -9.71 -6.10
C ARG A 222 24.25 -11.03 -6.84
N LYS A 223 25.29 -11.88 -6.85
CA LYS A 223 25.25 -13.21 -7.48
C LYS A 223 24.24 -14.13 -6.79
N LEU A 224 24.23 -14.17 -5.45
CA LEU A 224 23.27 -14.96 -4.67
C LEU A 224 21.83 -14.50 -4.93
N LEU A 225 21.59 -13.19 -4.94
CA LEU A 225 20.28 -12.63 -5.25
C LEU A 225 19.83 -12.98 -6.68
N ALA A 226 20.73 -12.89 -7.67
CA ALA A 226 20.41 -13.27 -9.05
C ALA A 226 20.03 -14.75 -9.18
N VAL A 227 20.73 -15.65 -8.45
CA VAL A 227 20.39 -17.07 -8.40
C VAL A 227 19.01 -17.29 -7.75
N SER A 228 18.73 -16.59 -6.64
CA SER A 228 17.44 -16.65 -5.94
C SER A 228 16.27 -16.20 -6.84
N LYS A 229 16.42 -15.07 -7.54
CA LYS A 229 15.44 -14.59 -8.53
C LYS A 229 15.16 -15.65 -9.61
N LEU A 230 16.20 -16.20 -10.22
CA LEU A 230 16.07 -17.23 -11.27
C LEU A 230 15.39 -18.51 -10.75
N PHE A 231 15.65 -18.89 -9.49
CA PHE A 231 14.97 -20.02 -8.86
C PHE A 231 13.44 -19.81 -8.82
N TRP A 232 12.97 -18.68 -8.30
CA TRP A 232 11.53 -18.38 -8.23
C TRP A 232 10.90 -18.26 -9.63
N ILE A 233 11.59 -17.60 -10.57
CA ILE A 233 11.18 -17.51 -11.98
C ILE A 233 11.02 -18.89 -12.61
N SER A 234 11.93 -19.84 -12.31
CA SER A 234 11.87 -21.21 -12.82
C SER A 234 10.67 -22.01 -12.30
N LEU A 235 10.13 -21.62 -11.14
CA LEU A 235 8.91 -22.18 -10.57
C LEU A 235 7.63 -21.49 -11.08
N GLY A 236 7.78 -20.51 -11.98
CA GLY A 236 6.69 -19.77 -12.58
C GLY A 236 6.18 -18.62 -11.72
N PHE A 237 6.95 -18.17 -10.72
CA PHE A 237 6.69 -16.88 -10.08
C PHE A 237 7.11 -15.75 -11.03
N ARG A 238 6.44 -14.61 -10.95
CA ARG A 238 6.74 -13.39 -11.73
C ARG A 238 6.66 -12.16 -10.86
N ARG A 239 7.47 -11.14 -11.15
CA ARG A 239 7.52 -9.92 -10.33
C ARG A 239 6.18 -9.18 -10.33
N VAL A 240 5.79 -8.62 -9.18
CA VAL A 240 4.64 -7.73 -9.03
C VAL A 240 5.12 -6.29 -9.22
N GLY A 241 4.68 -5.64 -10.29
CA GLY A 241 5.11 -4.28 -10.58
C GLY A 241 6.64 -4.15 -10.71
N THR A 242 7.17 -3.07 -10.14
CA THR A 242 8.61 -2.83 -9.92
C THR A 242 9.06 -3.17 -8.50
N SER A 243 8.18 -3.82 -7.71
CA SER A 243 8.46 -4.16 -6.31
C SER A 243 9.53 -5.25 -6.17
N GLY A 244 10.00 -5.47 -4.93
CA GLY A 244 10.84 -6.60 -4.57
C GLY A 244 10.13 -7.96 -4.62
N TRP A 245 8.80 -7.98 -4.74
CA TRP A 245 7.99 -9.17 -4.57
C TRP A 245 7.68 -9.89 -5.86
N PHE A 246 7.59 -11.21 -5.75
CA PHE A 246 7.18 -12.13 -6.80
C PHE A 246 5.87 -12.79 -6.41
N ALA A 247 4.95 -12.92 -7.37
CA ALA A 247 3.67 -13.59 -7.20
C ALA A 247 3.53 -14.84 -8.09
N PHE A 248 2.61 -15.72 -7.70
CA PHE A 248 2.26 -16.95 -8.42
C PHE A 248 0.75 -17.23 -8.26
N THR A 249 0.12 -17.74 -9.33
CA THR A 249 -1.30 -18.15 -9.34
C THR A 249 -1.51 -19.51 -10.01
N ASP A 250 -2.38 -20.36 -9.48
CA ASP A 250 -2.68 -21.65 -10.13
C ASP A 250 -3.44 -21.55 -11.45
N ASP A 251 -3.94 -20.36 -11.82
CA ASP A 251 -4.57 -20.16 -13.11
C ASP A 251 -3.56 -20.33 -14.26
N ALA A 252 -3.74 -21.44 -15.00
CA ALA A 252 -2.92 -21.78 -16.16
C ALA A 252 -3.13 -20.84 -17.35
N GLN A 253 -4.25 -20.11 -17.40
CA GLN A 253 -4.57 -19.15 -18.46
C GLN A 253 -4.06 -17.74 -18.14
N HIS A 254 -3.58 -17.52 -16.92
CA HIS A 254 -3.12 -16.22 -16.46
C HIS A 254 -1.95 -15.69 -17.32
N PRO A 255 -1.90 -14.39 -17.66
CA PRO A 255 -0.84 -13.81 -18.49
C PRO A 255 0.58 -14.10 -18.00
N SER A 256 0.79 -14.15 -16.68
CA SER A 256 2.09 -14.47 -16.07
C SER A 256 2.65 -15.84 -16.47
N ARG A 257 1.80 -16.79 -16.89
CA ARG A 257 2.21 -18.13 -17.35
C ARG A 257 2.85 -18.13 -18.73
N ARG A 258 2.55 -17.12 -19.54
CA ARG A 258 3.09 -16.95 -20.90
C ARG A 258 4.27 -15.98 -20.96
N LEU A 259 4.57 -15.30 -19.85
CA LEU A 259 5.67 -14.35 -19.76
C LEU A 259 7.01 -15.10 -19.71
N GLU A 260 7.88 -14.83 -20.68
CA GLU A 260 9.24 -15.39 -20.68
C GLU A 260 10.08 -14.78 -19.56
N ALA A 261 11.06 -15.53 -19.06
CA ALA A 261 11.92 -15.07 -17.96
C ALA A 261 12.66 -13.75 -18.29
N ALA A 262 13.08 -13.57 -19.54
CA ALA A 262 13.78 -12.38 -20.00
C ALA A 262 12.85 -11.16 -20.20
N GLN A 263 11.53 -11.38 -20.22
CA GLN A 263 10.52 -10.32 -20.32
C GLN A 263 9.97 -9.91 -18.95
N ASP A 264 10.27 -10.68 -17.90
CA ASP A 264 9.92 -10.27 -16.55
C ASP A 264 10.75 -9.06 -16.14
N TRP A 265 10.14 -8.14 -15.41
CA TRP A 265 10.81 -6.89 -15.07
C TRP A 265 12.01 -7.18 -14.16
N ASP A 266 13.16 -6.59 -14.47
CA ASP A 266 14.31 -6.55 -13.59
C ASP A 266 14.93 -5.15 -13.62
N GLU A 267 15.66 -4.82 -12.56
CA GLU A 267 16.25 -3.50 -12.40
C GLU A 267 17.29 -3.22 -13.51
N PRO A 268 17.19 -2.11 -14.25
CA PRO A 268 18.05 -1.87 -15.42
C PRO A 268 19.54 -1.77 -15.08
N GLU A 269 20.39 -2.36 -15.94
CA GLU A 269 21.85 -2.38 -15.72
C GLU A 269 22.52 -1.01 -15.86
N TRP A 270 21.95 -0.05 -16.59
CA TRP A 270 22.55 1.28 -16.80
C TRP A 270 22.52 2.18 -15.56
N PHE A 271 21.83 1.80 -14.48
CA PHE A 271 22.01 2.41 -13.15
C PHE A 271 23.27 1.93 -12.43
N LYS A 272 23.92 0.86 -12.91
CA LYS A 272 25.09 0.24 -12.25
C LYS A 272 26.43 0.79 -12.73
N GLU A 273 26.46 1.56 -13.81
CA GLU A 273 27.64 2.28 -14.30
C GLU A 273 27.62 3.73 -13.80
N GLU A 274 28.14 3.95 -12.61
CA GLU A 274 28.36 5.28 -12.04
C GLU A 274 29.72 5.81 -12.49
N GLU A 275 29.72 6.81 -13.37
CA GLU A 275 30.82 7.78 -13.29
C GLU A 275 30.71 8.47 -11.93
N PRO A 276 31.80 8.55 -11.14
CA PRO A 276 31.73 9.12 -9.80
C PRO A 276 31.19 10.55 -9.86
N ILE A 277 30.13 10.79 -9.07
CA ILE A 277 29.53 12.12 -8.93
C ILE A 277 30.63 13.08 -8.46
N PRO A 278 30.85 14.24 -9.13
CA PRO A 278 31.81 15.22 -8.66
C PRO A 278 31.51 15.60 -7.19
N GLY A 279 32.53 15.62 -6.33
CA GLY A 279 32.32 15.77 -4.87
C GLY A 279 31.45 16.98 -4.48
N ARG A 280 31.53 18.08 -5.24
CA ARG A 280 30.67 19.26 -5.07
C ARG A 280 29.18 18.96 -5.27
N MET A 281 28.84 18.12 -6.26
CA MET A 281 27.45 17.69 -6.51
C MET A 281 26.97 16.73 -5.43
N HIS A 282 27.82 15.81 -4.98
CA HIS A 282 27.48 14.94 -3.87
C HIS A 282 27.17 15.75 -2.60
N THR A 283 28.00 16.75 -2.26
CA THR A 283 27.71 17.68 -1.15
C THR A 283 26.39 18.42 -1.34
N LEU A 284 26.07 18.89 -2.55
CA LEU A 284 24.79 19.53 -2.83
C LEU A 284 23.61 18.59 -2.58
N LEU A 285 23.66 17.35 -3.09
CA LEU A 285 22.60 16.36 -2.89
C LEU A 285 22.39 16.08 -1.39
N CYS A 286 23.46 15.91 -0.61
CA CYS A 286 23.37 15.72 0.83
C CYS A 286 22.74 16.93 1.54
N THR A 287 23.13 18.15 1.18
CA THR A 287 22.55 19.38 1.75
C THR A 287 21.06 19.53 1.43
N LEU A 288 20.65 19.18 0.21
CA LEU A 288 19.24 19.21 -0.20
C LEU A 288 18.41 18.11 0.48
N ALA A 289 19.01 16.95 0.73
CA ALA A 289 18.36 15.83 1.41
C ALA A 289 18.16 16.09 2.92
N ASP A 290 18.93 17.01 3.52
CA ASP A 290 18.79 17.38 4.93
C ASP A 290 17.50 18.21 5.17
N PRO A 291 16.53 17.69 5.94
CA PRO A 291 15.30 18.43 6.24
C PRO A 291 15.51 19.75 6.98
N SER A 292 16.61 19.87 7.72
CA SER A 292 16.94 21.06 8.53
C SER A 292 17.44 22.24 7.69
N THR A 293 17.91 21.99 6.47
CA THR A 293 18.34 23.04 5.54
C THR A 293 17.14 23.91 5.15
N LEU A 294 17.25 25.23 5.28
CA LEU A 294 16.17 26.15 4.89
C LEU A 294 15.95 26.13 3.37
N ASP A 295 14.71 26.28 2.92
CA ASP A 295 14.36 26.20 1.49
C ASP A 295 15.07 27.30 0.66
N VAL A 296 15.13 28.53 1.17
CA VAL A 296 15.92 29.63 0.58
C VAL A 296 17.42 29.31 0.45
N GLU A 297 17.97 28.55 1.40
CA GLU A 297 19.38 28.15 1.39
C GLU A 297 19.63 27.06 0.35
N CYS A 298 18.69 26.12 0.19
CA CYS A 298 18.71 25.14 -0.91
C CYS A 298 18.79 25.84 -2.27
N VAL A 299 17.95 26.85 -2.50
CA VAL A 299 17.97 27.65 -3.74
C VAL A 299 19.32 28.33 -3.95
N ARG A 300 19.91 28.94 -2.92
CA ARG A 300 21.23 29.59 -3.00
C ARG A 300 22.34 28.61 -3.38
N GLN A 301 22.36 27.44 -2.74
CA GLN A 301 23.34 26.39 -3.00
C GLN A 301 23.23 25.85 -4.43
N ILE A 302 22.01 25.66 -4.93
CA ILE A 302 21.76 25.25 -6.33
C ILE A 302 22.31 26.31 -7.30
N GLN A 303 22.06 27.59 -7.05
CA GLN A 303 22.53 28.71 -7.88
C GLN A 303 24.06 28.78 -7.96
N GLU A 304 24.75 28.48 -6.86
CA GLU A 304 26.22 28.46 -6.82
C GLU A 304 26.81 27.23 -7.52
N ALA A 305 26.12 26.09 -7.39
CA ALA A 305 26.59 24.79 -7.84
C ALA A 305 26.32 24.53 -9.34
N LEU A 306 25.23 25.05 -9.90
CA LEU A 306 24.82 24.84 -11.29
C LEU A 306 24.89 26.16 -12.09
N PRO A 307 25.73 26.25 -13.15
CA PRO A 307 25.85 27.47 -13.94
C PRO A 307 24.61 27.76 -14.79
N VAL A 308 24.23 29.05 -14.86
CA VAL A 308 22.98 29.56 -15.46
C VAL A 308 22.86 29.27 -16.98
N GLU A 309 23.96 29.10 -17.69
CA GLU A 309 23.95 28.88 -19.15
C GLU A 309 23.74 27.41 -19.57
N ALA A 310 23.80 26.46 -18.63
CA ALA A 310 23.60 25.04 -18.90
C ALA A 310 22.10 24.68 -18.97
N THR A 311 21.40 25.25 -19.95
CA THR A 311 19.99 24.96 -20.26
C THR A 311 19.70 23.48 -20.58
N ALA A 312 20.76 22.66 -20.73
CA ALA A 312 20.68 21.22 -20.83
C ALA A 312 21.76 20.56 -19.98
N LEU A 313 21.43 20.15 -18.75
CA LEU A 313 22.14 19.02 -18.15
C LEU A 313 21.82 17.81 -19.05
N ALA A 314 22.72 17.45 -19.96
CA ALA A 314 22.54 16.29 -20.86
C ALA A 314 22.32 14.98 -20.07
N ARG A 315 22.88 14.92 -18.85
CA ARG A 315 22.59 13.93 -17.81
C ARG A 315 22.53 14.68 -16.47
N PRO A 316 21.42 14.64 -15.71
CA PRO A 316 21.37 15.24 -14.38
C PRO A 316 22.09 14.34 -13.38
N TYR A 317 22.68 14.97 -12.37
CA TYR A 317 23.23 14.25 -11.22
C TYR A 317 22.08 13.66 -10.39
N THR A 318 22.27 12.42 -9.95
CA THR A 318 21.31 11.68 -9.14
C THR A 318 21.96 11.12 -7.88
N ASP A 319 21.17 10.81 -6.86
CA ASP A 319 21.62 9.97 -5.74
C ASP A 319 21.70 8.48 -6.14
N GLU A 320 22.03 7.62 -5.17
CA GLU A 320 22.10 6.16 -5.32
C GLU A 320 20.76 5.52 -5.73
N SER A 321 19.64 6.22 -5.49
CA SER A 321 18.28 5.78 -5.89
C SER A 321 17.85 6.33 -7.26
N GLY A 322 18.75 7.04 -7.96
CA GLY A 322 18.42 7.71 -9.22
C GLY A 322 17.59 8.98 -9.04
N ASN A 323 17.42 9.50 -7.83
CA ASN A 323 16.66 10.73 -7.59
C ASN A 323 17.44 11.94 -8.06
N THR A 324 16.84 12.74 -8.93
CA THR A 324 17.37 14.07 -9.29
C THR A 324 17.18 15.07 -8.13
N ILE A 325 17.82 16.23 -8.22
CA ILE A 325 17.61 17.34 -7.27
C ILE A 325 16.14 17.73 -7.09
N LEU A 326 15.29 17.55 -8.11
CA LEU A 326 13.85 17.85 -8.01
C LEU A 326 13.10 16.78 -7.22
N HIS A 327 13.47 15.50 -7.36
CA HIS A 327 12.92 14.43 -6.53
C HIS A 327 13.24 14.66 -5.05
N ILE A 328 14.51 15.01 -4.75
CA ILE A 328 14.96 15.27 -3.38
C ILE A 328 14.21 16.48 -2.80
N ALA A 329 14.10 17.58 -3.54
CA ALA A 329 13.33 18.75 -3.09
C ALA A 329 11.85 18.42 -2.81
N ALA A 330 11.25 17.53 -3.61
CA ALA A 330 9.89 17.04 -3.42
C ALA A 330 9.75 16.16 -2.16
N LEU A 331 10.67 15.22 -1.94
CA LEU A 331 10.69 14.36 -0.75
C LEU A 331 10.82 15.17 0.55
N VAL A 332 11.65 16.22 0.55
CA VAL A 332 11.96 17.04 1.72
C VAL A 332 11.01 18.25 1.87
N ARG A 333 10.00 18.38 0.99
CA ARG A 333 8.93 19.41 1.04
C ARG A 333 9.46 20.84 0.98
N LYS A 334 10.20 21.14 -0.09
CA LYS A 334 10.86 22.44 -0.35
C LYS A 334 10.21 23.16 -1.56
N PRO A 335 9.04 23.82 -1.38
CA PRO A 335 8.26 24.39 -2.48
C PRO A 335 8.96 25.50 -3.26
N GLU A 336 9.81 26.31 -2.62
CA GLU A 336 10.55 27.39 -3.29
C GLU A 336 11.64 26.80 -4.17
N THR A 337 12.36 25.79 -3.67
CA THR A 337 13.32 25.00 -4.45
C THR A 337 12.65 24.32 -5.64
N ILE A 338 11.51 23.66 -5.45
CA ILE A 338 10.73 23.05 -6.54
C ILE A 338 10.36 24.10 -7.60
N SER A 339 9.80 25.23 -7.17
CA SER A 339 9.40 26.32 -8.08
C SER A 339 10.58 26.88 -8.87
N TYR A 340 11.73 27.08 -8.21
CA TYR A 340 12.96 27.53 -8.87
C TYR A 340 13.46 26.52 -9.90
N LEU A 341 13.48 25.23 -9.54
CA LEU A 341 13.94 24.15 -10.41
C LEU A 341 13.03 23.97 -11.62
N LEU A 342 11.70 24.03 -11.46
CA LEU A 342 10.76 23.94 -12.57
C LEU A 342 10.90 25.14 -13.52
N ALA A 343 11.15 26.34 -13.00
CA ALA A 343 11.35 27.53 -13.82
C ALA A 343 12.65 27.52 -14.63
N LYS A 344 13.72 26.89 -14.12
CA LYS A 344 15.04 26.85 -14.77
C LYS A 344 15.30 25.57 -15.56
N TYR A 345 14.82 24.44 -15.06
CA TYR A 345 15.09 23.09 -15.56
C TYR A 345 13.78 22.27 -15.67
N PRO A 346 12.81 22.70 -16.49
CA PRO A 346 11.48 22.08 -16.54
C PRO A 346 11.51 20.58 -16.90
N ARG A 347 12.52 20.14 -17.66
CA ARG A 347 12.72 18.73 -18.01
C ARG A 347 12.83 17.80 -16.79
N LEU A 348 13.27 18.30 -15.64
CA LEU A 348 13.39 17.50 -14.43
C LEU A 348 12.04 16.96 -13.94
N ALA A 349 10.92 17.61 -14.30
CA ALA A 349 9.58 17.19 -13.90
C ALA A 349 9.17 15.84 -14.49
N ASP A 350 9.64 15.54 -15.71
CA ASP A 350 9.31 14.32 -16.44
C ASP A 350 10.34 13.20 -16.21
N MET A 351 11.43 13.50 -15.50
CA MET A 351 12.49 12.53 -15.25
C MET A 351 12.08 11.52 -14.21
N ARG A 352 12.53 10.27 -14.41
CA ARG A 352 12.22 9.16 -13.53
C ARG A 352 13.46 8.67 -12.80
N ASN A 353 13.30 8.31 -11.53
CA ASN A 353 14.35 7.67 -10.73
C ASN A 353 14.51 6.18 -11.07
N ALA A 354 15.34 5.43 -10.30
CA ALA A 354 15.59 4.01 -10.54
C ALA A 354 14.34 3.12 -10.46
N ARG A 355 13.33 3.55 -9.69
CA ARG A 355 12.03 2.87 -9.57
C ARG A 355 11.03 3.30 -10.63
N GLY A 356 11.41 4.22 -11.52
CA GLY A 356 10.53 4.74 -12.55
C GLY A 356 9.59 5.85 -12.07
N HIS A 357 9.80 6.43 -10.89
CA HIS A 357 8.95 7.48 -10.32
C HIS A 357 9.43 8.87 -10.73
N THR A 358 8.49 9.76 -11.09
CA THR A 358 8.73 11.19 -11.26
C THR A 358 8.81 11.93 -9.91
N PRO A 359 9.23 13.21 -9.87
CA PRO A 359 9.17 14.01 -8.65
C PRO A 359 7.76 14.13 -8.06
N LEU A 360 6.73 14.13 -8.90
CA LEU A 360 5.34 14.13 -8.43
C LEU A 360 4.97 12.78 -7.80
N ASP A 361 5.36 11.67 -8.42
CA ASP A 361 5.09 10.32 -7.90
C ASP A 361 5.72 10.11 -6.53
N VAL A 362 7.00 10.50 -6.33
CA VAL A 362 7.68 10.37 -5.03
C VAL A 362 7.06 11.27 -3.96
N LEU A 363 6.59 12.48 -4.33
CA LEU A 363 5.86 13.34 -3.41
C LEU A 363 4.54 12.70 -2.98
N GLN A 364 3.75 12.20 -3.95
CA GLN A 364 2.46 11.58 -3.68
C GLN A 364 2.59 10.32 -2.84
N GLY A 365 3.56 9.45 -3.13
CA GLY A 365 3.86 8.26 -2.32
C GLY A 365 4.24 8.63 -0.88
N SER A 366 5.15 9.59 -0.71
CA SER A 366 5.55 10.07 0.62
C SER A 366 4.40 10.75 1.40
N LEU A 367 3.49 11.43 0.70
CA LEU A 367 2.28 12.00 1.30
C LEU A 367 1.29 10.91 1.73
N GLU A 368 1.15 9.86 0.94
CA GLU A 368 0.28 8.73 1.27
C GLU A 368 0.81 7.95 2.48
N GLU A 369 2.12 7.74 2.58
CA GLU A 369 2.76 7.18 3.77
C GLU A 369 2.50 8.05 5.00
N TYR A 370 2.74 9.36 4.91
CA TYR A 370 2.47 10.31 6.01
C TYR A 370 1.00 10.28 6.45
N ARG A 371 0.08 10.19 5.49
CA ARG A 371 -1.36 10.15 5.75
C ARG A 371 -1.76 8.90 6.51
N THR A 372 -1.12 7.77 6.24
CA THR A 372 -1.65 6.46 6.60
C THR A 372 -0.85 5.74 7.69
N ARG A 373 0.43 6.07 7.87
CA ARG A 373 1.37 5.32 8.72
C ARG A 373 2.28 6.22 9.55
N ARG A 374 2.78 5.67 10.66
CA ARG A 374 3.89 6.24 11.44
C ARG A 374 4.78 5.12 11.96
N HIS A 375 6.09 5.23 11.72
CA HIS A 375 7.06 4.28 12.24
C HIS A 375 7.44 4.60 13.69
N TRP A 376 7.44 3.59 14.55
CA TRP A 376 7.84 3.70 15.95
C TRP A 376 8.46 2.40 16.44
N GLY A 377 9.73 2.45 16.87
CA GLY A 377 10.39 1.32 17.53
C GLY A 377 10.52 0.06 16.67
N GLY A 378 10.69 0.21 15.35
CA GLY A 378 10.71 -0.92 14.40
C GLY A 378 9.33 -1.38 13.92
N ALA A 379 8.25 -0.87 14.53
CA ALA A 379 6.89 -1.18 14.14
C ALA A 379 6.23 -0.06 13.32
N THR A 380 5.24 -0.39 12.51
CA THR A 380 4.44 0.55 11.71
C THR A 380 3.04 0.70 12.28
N ALA A 381 2.72 1.88 12.83
CA ALA A 381 1.39 2.20 13.34
C ALA A 381 0.49 2.75 12.23
N VAL A 382 -0.72 2.19 12.10
CA VAL A 382 -1.75 2.69 11.17
C VAL A 382 -2.45 3.91 11.77
N ILE A 383 -2.37 5.05 11.09
CA ILE A 383 -2.89 6.34 11.57
C ILE A 383 -3.88 7.02 10.62
N SER A 384 -4.32 6.34 9.56
CA SER A 384 -5.23 6.87 8.54
C SER A 384 -6.44 7.60 9.12
N ASP A 385 -7.07 7.05 10.17
CA ASP A 385 -8.25 7.64 10.79
C ASP A 385 -7.93 8.92 11.58
N ASN A 386 -6.68 9.15 11.97
CA ASN A 386 -6.23 10.35 12.68
C ASN A 386 -5.64 11.43 11.75
N PHE A 387 -5.67 11.22 10.44
CA PHE A 387 -5.16 12.18 9.48
C PHE A 387 -5.85 13.55 9.62
N GLY A 388 -5.05 14.61 9.73
CA GLY A 388 -5.53 16.00 9.90
C GLY A 388 -5.44 16.86 8.63
N GLY A 389 -4.99 16.28 7.52
CA GLY A 389 -4.70 16.98 6.28
C GLY A 389 -3.21 17.36 6.14
N PHE A 390 -2.81 17.58 4.90
CA PHE A 390 -1.44 17.99 4.55
C PHE A 390 -1.11 19.42 4.98
N SER A 391 0.18 19.69 5.17
CA SER A 391 0.70 20.99 5.59
C SER A 391 0.66 22.01 4.44
N ALA A 392 0.88 23.29 4.75
CA ALA A 392 0.98 24.34 3.72
C ALA A 392 2.15 24.09 2.75
N SER A 393 3.27 23.53 3.25
CA SER A 393 4.42 23.20 2.40
C SER A 393 4.08 22.08 1.41
N ASP A 394 3.38 21.04 1.90
CA ASP A 394 2.93 19.92 1.07
C ASP A 394 2.01 20.39 -0.06
N LEU A 395 1.05 21.26 0.29
CA LEU A 395 0.12 21.85 -0.66
C LEU A 395 0.84 22.70 -1.71
N ALA A 396 1.84 23.49 -1.29
CA ALA A 396 2.65 24.30 -2.21
C ALA A 396 3.51 23.42 -3.14
N CYS A 397 4.08 22.31 -2.64
CA CYS A 397 4.83 21.36 -3.46
C CYS A 397 3.93 20.69 -4.50
N LEU A 398 2.75 20.21 -4.09
CA LEU A 398 1.75 19.64 -5.01
C LEU A 398 1.31 20.66 -6.04
N ALA A 399 0.99 21.89 -5.61
CA ALA A 399 0.60 22.99 -6.47
C ALA A 399 1.64 23.26 -7.56
N ALA A 400 2.92 23.37 -7.18
CA ALA A 400 4.01 23.61 -8.10
C ALA A 400 4.21 22.47 -9.11
N LEU A 401 4.14 21.20 -8.67
CA LEU A 401 4.37 20.04 -9.55
C LEU A 401 3.18 19.71 -10.46
N THR A 402 1.97 20.15 -10.10
CA THR A 402 0.74 19.91 -10.87
C THR A 402 0.26 21.14 -11.66
N ASP A 403 0.98 22.25 -11.57
CA ASP A 403 0.56 23.56 -12.12
C ASP A 403 -0.85 23.97 -11.66
N THR A 404 -1.14 23.79 -10.37
CA THR A 404 -2.42 24.16 -9.76
C THR A 404 -2.28 25.33 -8.80
N ILE A 405 -3.38 26.08 -8.62
CA ILE A 405 -3.42 27.23 -7.71
C ILE A 405 -4.01 26.79 -6.38
N VAL A 406 -3.26 27.01 -5.30
CA VAL A 406 -3.73 26.80 -3.92
C VAL A 406 -3.93 28.12 -3.20
N PHE A 407 -4.90 28.13 -2.29
CA PHE A 407 -5.19 29.26 -1.41
C PHE A 407 -4.43 29.10 -0.10
N ASP A 408 -3.94 30.20 0.46
CA ASP A 408 -3.35 30.21 1.79
C ASP A 408 -4.45 30.09 2.85
N LEU A 409 -4.73 28.86 3.29
CA LEU A 409 -5.80 28.57 4.24
C LEU A 409 -5.59 29.23 5.60
N ALA A 410 -4.38 29.68 5.95
CA ALA A 410 -4.13 30.42 7.19
C ALA A 410 -4.75 31.82 7.18
N LYS A 411 -5.06 32.36 5.99
CA LYS A 411 -5.73 33.66 5.81
C LYS A 411 -7.25 33.58 5.86
N VAL A 412 -7.82 32.40 6.01
CA VAL A 412 -9.27 32.18 6.06
C VAL A 412 -9.67 31.80 7.47
N SER A 413 -10.74 32.41 8.00
CA SER A 413 -11.24 32.04 9.32
C SER A 413 -11.81 30.62 9.31
N THR A 414 -11.73 29.91 10.44
CA THR A 414 -12.33 28.58 10.58
C THR A 414 -13.84 28.58 10.28
N GLN A 415 -14.53 29.68 10.61
CA GLN A 415 -15.96 29.83 10.34
C GLN A 415 -16.24 29.93 8.83
N ASP A 416 -15.40 30.67 8.09
CA ASP A 416 -15.52 30.76 6.63
C ASP A 416 -15.17 29.43 5.95
N ILE A 417 -14.15 28.70 6.45
CA ILE A 417 -13.82 27.36 5.96
C ILE A 417 -15.01 26.41 6.15
N SER A 418 -15.63 26.41 7.34
CA SER A 418 -16.84 25.62 7.63
C SER A 418 -17.97 26.00 6.66
N ALA A 419 -18.25 27.30 6.51
CA ALA A 419 -19.29 27.80 5.62
C ALA A 419 -19.06 27.40 4.16
N ILE A 420 -17.83 27.53 3.64
CA ILE A 420 -17.47 27.17 2.25
C ILE A 420 -17.55 25.65 2.03
N SER A 421 -17.13 24.87 3.04
CA SER A 421 -17.14 23.39 3.00
C SER A 421 -18.55 22.82 2.91
N SER A 422 -19.48 23.41 3.66
CA SER A 422 -20.88 22.97 3.76
C SER A 422 -21.85 23.75 2.86
N ALA A 423 -21.35 24.72 2.09
CA ALA A 423 -22.13 25.47 1.12
C ALA A 423 -22.54 24.59 -0.09
N THR A 424 -23.71 24.88 -0.66
CA THR A 424 -24.06 24.38 -1.99
C THR A 424 -23.25 25.10 -3.07
N ASP A 425 -23.17 24.57 -4.29
CA ASP A 425 -22.46 25.24 -5.39
C ASP A 425 -23.01 26.63 -5.69
N ARG A 426 -24.33 26.80 -5.56
CA ARG A 426 -25.00 28.10 -5.70
C ARG A 426 -24.61 29.11 -4.63
N GLU A 427 -24.43 28.66 -3.39
CA GLU A 427 -24.00 29.52 -2.28
C GLU A 427 -22.51 29.87 -2.40
N ALA A 428 -21.67 28.89 -2.74
CA ALA A 428 -20.24 29.08 -2.91
C ALA A 428 -19.91 30.07 -4.04
N GLY A 429 -20.69 30.08 -5.12
CA GLY A 429 -20.53 31.06 -6.20
C GLY A 429 -20.70 32.53 -5.80
N ARG A 430 -21.20 32.80 -4.58
CA ARG A 430 -21.32 34.16 -4.02
C ARG A 430 -20.14 34.55 -3.11
N ILE A 431 -19.31 33.58 -2.75
CA ILE A 431 -18.17 33.76 -1.86
C ILE A 431 -16.91 33.91 -2.72
N ARG A 432 -16.14 34.97 -2.48
CA ARG A 432 -14.89 35.21 -3.20
C ARG A 432 -13.91 34.05 -2.97
N ASP A 433 -13.22 33.62 -4.01
CA ASP A 433 -12.19 32.56 -3.99
C ASP A 433 -12.67 31.17 -3.53
N ALA A 434 -13.98 30.95 -3.38
CA ALA A 434 -14.52 29.71 -2.84
C ALA A 434 -14.15 28.47 -3.67
N SER A 435 -14.04 28.60 -5.00
CA SER A 435 -13.58 27.52 -5.88
C SER A 435 -12.14 27.11 -5.56
N THR A 436 -11.23 28.08 -5.44
CA THR A 436 -9.81 27.86 -5.11
C THR A 436 -9.66 27.33 -3.69
N ILE A 437 -10.42 27.85 -2.73
CA ILE A 437 -10.44 27.35 -1.34
C ILE A 437 -10.91 25.89 -1.31
N ARG A 438 -11.99 25.54 -2.02
CA ARG A 438 -12.47 24.16 -2.14
C ARG A 438 -11.46 23.24 -2.81
N HIS A 439 -10.82 23.70 -3.87
CA HIS A 439 -9.74 22.95 -4.52
C HIS A 439 -8.57 22.69 -3.54
N THR A 440 -8.18 23.70 -2.78
CA THR A 440 -7.13 23.58 -1.76
C THR A 440 -7.53 22.60 -0.65
N LEU A 441 -8.78 22.63 -0.18
CA LEU A 441 -9.29 21.66 0.80
C LEU A 441 -9.29 20.23 0.26
N ARG A 442 -9.60 20.04 -1.02
CA ARG A 442 -9.53 18.73 -1.70
C ARG A 442 -8.11 18.21 -1.72
N LEU A 443 -7.12 19.04 -2.09
CA LEU A 443 -5.71 18.65 -2.00
C LEU A 443 -5.31 18.35 -0.56
N LYS A 444 -5.69 19.20 0.40
CA LYS A 444 -5.36 19.05 1.83
C LYS A 444 -5.76 17.70 2.39
N TYR A 445 -6.93 17.20 1.98
CA TYR A 445 -7.47 15.94 2.47
C TYR A 445 -7.33 14.78 1.47
N GLY A 446 -6.43 14.91 0.48
CA GLY A 446 -6.08 13.84 -0.46
C GLY A 446 -7.25 13.36 -1.33
N CYS A 447 -8.18 14.25 -1.68
CA CYS A 447 -9.25 13.95 -2.62
C CYS A 447 -8.69 13.73 -4.02
N THR A 448 -9.00 12.57 -4.61
CA THR A 448 -8.60 12.23 -5.98
C THR A 448 -9.73 12.35 -7.00
N CYS A 449 -10.99 12.39 -6.55
CA CYS A 449 -12.15 12.50 -7.45
C CYS A 449 -12.49 13.94 -7.87
N GLY A 450 -11.89 14.94 -7.21
CA GLY A 450 -12.22 16.35 -7.43
C GLY A 450 -13.63 16.77 -6.95
N GLU A 451 -14.40 15.88 -6.32
CA GLU A 451 -15.80 16.12 -5.96
C GLU A 451 -16.13 16.01 -4.46
N CYS A 452 -15.15 15.67 -3.61
CA CYS A 452 -15.38 15.56 -2.18
C CYS A 452 -15.97 16.87 -1.59
N ILE A 453 -17.03 16.72 -0.79
CA ILE A 453 -17.62 17.80 0.01
C ILE A 453 -16.67 18.07 1.19
N GLY A 454 -16.38 19.35 1.45
CA GLY A 454 -15.35 19.76 2.42
C GLY A 454 -13.92 19.29 2.10
N GLY A 455 -13.71 18.69 0.92
CA GLY A 455 -12.43 18.07 0.55
C GLY A 455 -12.25 16.63 1.02
N PHE A 456 -13.09 16.12 1.93
CA PHE A 456 -12.90 14.80 2.54
C PHE A 456 -14.07 13.81 2.34
N LEU A 457 -15.33 14.27 2.31
CA LEU A 457 -16.50 13.39 2.15
C LEU A 457 -16.72 13.06 0.66
N SER A 458 -16.39 11.83 0.24
CA SER A 458 -16.46 11.43 -1.17
C SER A 458 -17.90 11.22 -1.67
N PRO A 459 -18.13 11.27 -3.00
CA PRO A 459 -19.45 11.00 -3.57
C PRO A 459 -20.02 9.63 -3.21
N ARG A 460 -19.19 8.57 -3.20
CA ARG A 460 -19.60 7.21 -2.85
C ARG A 460 -19.93 7.08 -1.37
N MET A 461 -19.09 7.59 -0.48
CA MET A 461 -19.38 7.58 0.96
C MET A 461 -20.63 8.40 1.29
N ARG A 462 -20.82 9.56 0.66
CA ARG A 462 -22.04 10.37 0.80
C ARG A 462 -23.28 9.58 0.41
N PHE A 463 -23.21 8.81 -0.68
CA PHE A 463 -24.32 7.96 -1.12
C PHE A 463 -24.60 6.84 -0.11
N ALA A 464 -23.58 6.15 0.38
CA ALA A 464 -23.73 5.14 1.44
C ALA A 464 -24.39 5.71 2.70
N LEU A 465 -23.94 6.89 3.17
CA LEU A 465 -24.55 7.57 4.31
C LEU A 465 -25.99 7.98 4.04
N LEU A 466 -26.32 8.39 2.82
CA LEU A 466 -27.68 8.78 2.46
C LEU A 466 -28.61 7.56 2.50
N CYS A 467 -28.19 6.44 1.90
CA CYS A 467 -28.92 5.18 1.94
C CYS A 467 -29.16 4.74 3.39
N GLN A 468 -28.13 4.78 4.24
CA GLN A 468 -28.29 4.46 5.67
C GLN A 468 -29.25 5.42 6.38
N ALA A 469 -29.15 6.73 6.12
CA ALA A 469 -30.02 7.71 6.75
C ALA A 469 -31.50 7.50 6.40
N GLU A 470 -31.81 7.14 5.15
CA GLU A 470 -33.15 6.84 4.68
C GLU A 470 -33.65 5.48 5.19
N LEU A 471 -32.83 4.44 5.09
CA LEU A 471 -33.16 3.10 5.59
C LEU A 471 -33.46 3.11 7.09
N GLN A 472 -32.57 3.72 7.89
CA GLN A 472 -32.76 3.80 9.34
C GLN A 472 -33.98 4.63 9.70
N HIS A 473 -34.22 5.75 9.00
CA HIS A 473 -35.45 6.52 9.22
C HIS A 473 -36.71 5.68 8.99
N ASP A 474 -36.77 4.93 7.89
CA ASP A 474 -37.95 4.15 7.54
C ASP A 474 -38.17 2.95 8.46
N MET A 475 -37.10 2.21 8.80
CA MET A 475 -37.14 1.10 9.76
C MET A 475 -37.59 1.58 11.15
N LEU A 476 -36.90 2.59 11.69
CA LEU A 476 -37.19 3.12 13.03
C LEU A 476 -38.62 3.66 13.11
N ARG A 477 -39.09 4.31 12.03
CA ARG A 477 -40.45 4.86 11.93
C ARG A 477 -41.51 3.78 11.90
N ALA A 478 -41.31 2.71 11.14
CA ALA A 478 -42.26 1.60 11.05
C ALA A 478 -42.53 0.98 12.43
N ASP A 479 -41.50 0.89 13.27
CA ASP A 479 -41.59 0.27 14.59
C ASP A 479 -42.24 1.17 15.67
N LEU A 480 -42.45 2.47 15.40
CA LEU A 480 -42.90 3.45 16.42
C LEU A 480 -44.26 3.15 17.06
N HIS A 481 -45.04 2.26 16.45
CA HIS A 481 -46.36 1.85 16.92
C HIS A 481 -46.30 0.81 18.05
N GLY A 482 -45.17 0.11 18.22
CA GLY A 482 -44.96 -0.87 19.28
C GLY A 482 -44.78 -0.27 20.68
N SER A 483 -44.65 -1.16 21.68
CA SER A 483 -44.27 -0.73 23.04
C SER A 483 -42.86 -0.12 23.01
N GLY A 484 -42.61 0.86 23.87
CA GLY A 484 -41.29 1.51 23.89
C GLY A 484 -40.15 0.59 24.33
N PRO A 485 -40.31 -0.30 25.33
CA PRO A 485 -39.30 -1.30 25.66
C PRO A 485 -38.98 -2.23 24.48
N ASP A 486 -39.99 -2.71 23.75
CA ASP A 486 -39.78 -3.56 22.58
C ASP A 486 -39.04 -2.80 21.48
N TRP A 487 -39.43 -1.54 21.23
CA TRP A 487 -38.76 -0.69 20.25
C TRP A 487 -37.27 -0.51 20.57
N VAL A 488 -36.92 -0.26 21.83
CA VAL A 488 -35.53 -0.10 22.27
C VAL A 488 -34.77 -1.42 22.15
N ALA A 489 -35.39 -2.55 22.51
CA ALA A 489 -34.78 -3.86 22.41
C ALA A 489 -34.48 -4.26 20.95
N MET A 490 -35.44 -4.06 20.04
CA MET A 490 -35.28 -4.38 18.62
C MET A 490 -34.24 -3.48 17.93
N ASN A 491 -34.13 -2.23 18.36
CA ASN A 491 -33.25 -1.23 17.73
C ASN A 491 -31.93 -1.02 18.49
N GLY A 492 -31.51 -1.97 19.35
CA GLY A 492 -30.35 -1.82 20.22
C GLY A 492 -29.05 -1.42 19.49
N VAL A 493 -28.82 -1.94 18.28
CA VAL A 493 -27.66 -1.59 17.44
C VAL A 493 -27.69 -0.11 17.04
N ALA A 494 -28.83 0.40 16.57
CA ALA A 494 -28.99 1.81 16.19
C ALA A 494 -28.86 2.75 17.41
N LEU A 495 -29.21 2.28 18.61
CA LEU A 495 -29.19 3.07 19.85
C LEU A 495 -27.86 2.98 20.60
N ARG A 496 -26.86 2.27 20.09
CA ARG A 496 -25.61 1.97 20.82
C ARG A 496 -24.83 3.21 21.25
N HIS A 497 -24.89 4.28 20.44
CA HIS A 497 -24.17 5.55 20.67
C HIS A 497 -24.93 6.55 21.55
N LEU A 498 -26.16 6.22 21.97
CA LEU A 498 -26.89 7.01 22.94
C LEU A 498 -26.40 6.73 24.37
N THR A 499 -26.45 7.74 25.22
CA THR A 499 -26.19 7.56 26.65
C THR A 499 -27.30 6.73 27.30
N ALA A 500 -26.97 6.02 28.38
CA ALA A 500 -27.94 5.19 29.09
C ALA A 500 -29.21 5.96 29.54
N PRO A 501 -29.13 7.21 30.05
CA PRO A 501 -30.32 7.99 30.40
C PRO A 501 -31.23 8.30 29.20
N VAL A 502 -30.65 8.58 28.03
CA VAL A 502 -31.44 8.84 26.82
C VAL A 502 -32.13 7.58 26.35
N ARG A 503 -31.45 6.42 26.36
CA ARG A 503 -32.06 5.12 26.03
C ARG A 503 -33.24 4.77 26.93
N GLN A 504 -33.10 4.95 28.25
CA GLN A 504 -34.21 4.74 29.20
C GLN A 504 -35.40 5.68 28.92
N ASN A 505 -35.14 6.93 28.51
CA ASN A 505 -36.21 7.86 28.12
C ASN A 505 -36.95 7.39 26.86
N LEU A 506 -36.25 6.74 25.92
CA LEU A 506 -36.86 6.19 24.71
C LEU A 506 -37.83 5.05 25.02
N GLU A 507 -37.63 4.27 26.09
CA GLU A 507 -38.55 3.20 26.50
C GLU A 507 -39.93 3.74 26.90
N THR A 508 -39.97 4.91 27.52
CA THR A 508 -41.20 5.48 28.08
C THR A 508 -41.81 6.59 27.23
N ASN A 509 -41.04 7.19 26.30
CA ASN A 509 -41.49 8.36 25.57
C ASN A 509 -41.48 8.17 24.04
N LYS A 510 -42.67 8.07 23.44
CA LYS A 510 -42.85 7.99 21.99
C LYS A 510 -42.32 9.22 21.24
N SER A 511 -42.45 10.42 21.79
CA SER A 511 -41.92 11.65 21.16
C SER A 511 -40.39 11.63 21.08
N MET A 512 -39.71 11.05 22.07
CA MET A 512 -38.25 10.88 22.01
C MET A 512 -37.84 9.95 20.87
N ARG A 513 -38.56 8.83 20.70
CA ARG A 513 -38.29 7.87 19.61
C ARG A 513 -38.52 8.49 18.24
N GLN A 514 -39.60 9.24 18.09
CA GLN A 514 -39.86 9.99 16.86
C GLN A 514 -38.80 11.06 16.60
N GLY A 515 -38.37 11.80 17.64
CA GLY A 515 -37.31 12.81 17.49
C GLY A 515 -35.95 12.21 17.08
N PHE A 516 -35.57 11.07 17.65
CA PHE A 516 -34.39 10.30 17.21
C PHE A 516 -34.52 9.86 15.74
N THR A 517 -35.69 9.31 15.38
CA THR A 517 -35.99 8.88 14.00
C THR A 517 -35.91 10.04 13.02
N ASN A 518 -36.50 11.19 13.36
CA ASN A 518 -36.51 12.39 12.52
C ASN A 518 -35.11 12.98 12.31
N MET A 519 -34.18 12.75 13.24
CA MET A 519 -32.79 13.16 13.06
C MET A 519 -32.11 12.46 11.88
N CYS A 520 -32.44 11.18 11.62
CA CYS A 520 -31.97 10.46 10.43
C CYS A 520 -32.45 11.18 9.16
N HIS A 521 -33.70 11.63 9.12
CA HIS A 521 -34.24 12.41 8.01
C HIS A 521 -33.54 13.77 7.82
N HIS A 522 -33.22 14.47 8.90
CA HIS A 522 -32.48 15.74 8.83
C HIS A 522 -31.06 15.56 8.27
N ILE A 523 -30.36 14.48 8.67
CA ILE A 523 -29.05 14.13 8.10
C ILE A 523 -29.18 13.73 6.62
N ALA A 524 -30.18 12.92 6.26
CA ALA A 524 -30.46 12.58 4.87
C ALA A 524 -30.68 13.83 4.01
N ARG A 525 -31.40 14.84 4.53
CA ARG A 525 -31.58 16.13 3.85
C ARG A 525 -30.25 16.84 3.59
N CYS A 526 -29.32 16.87 4.57
CA CYS A 526 -27.98 17.44 4.37
C CYS A 526 -27.26 16.78 3.20
N LEU A 527 -27.29 15.45 3.16
CA LEU A 527 -26.60 14.65 2.15
C LEU A 527 -27.21 14.81 0.76
N ARG A 528 -28.55 14.89 0.64
CA ARG A 528 -29.25 15.19 -0.62
C ARG A 528 -28.89 16.58 -1.16
N GLU A 529 -28.79 17.57 -0.28
CA GLU A 529 -28.40 18.94 -0.63
C GLU A 529 -26.89 19.11 -0.90
N ARG A 530 -26.10 18.01 -0.92
CA ARG A 530 -24.63 18.02 -1.05
C ARG A 530 -23.93 18.91 -0.02
N ARG A 531 -24.42 18.91 1.22
CA ARG A 531 -23.78 19.57 2.35
C ARG A 531 -23.06 18.56 3.25
N LEU A 532 -22.11 19.03 4.05
CA LEU A 532 -21.53 18.19 5.10
C LEU A 532 -22.61 17.87 6.14
N PRO A 533 -22.71 16.62 6.60
CA PRO A 533 -23.57 16.26 7.71
C PRO A 533 -22.85 16.59 9.03
N ASP A 534 -22.36 17.82 9.23
CA ASP A 534 -21.78 18.25 10.53
C ASP A 534 -22.88 18.80 11.46
N GLU A 535 -22.59 18.91 12.76
CA GLU A 535 -23.61 19.33 13.74
C GLU A 535 -24.16 20.74 13.45
N GLU A 536 -23.31 21.68 13.05
CA GLU A 536 -23.72 23.05 12.76
C GLU A 536 -24.72 23.08 11.58
N THR A 537 -24.39 22.36 10.50
CA THR A 537 -25.17 22.29 9.27
C THR A 537 -26.49 21.57 9.50
N VAL A 538 -26.47 20.43 10.21
CA VAL A 538 -27.69 19.68 10.55
C VAL A 538 -28.63 20.53 11.41
N LEU A 539 -28.10 21.21 12.44
CA LEU A 539 -28.91 22.07 13.30
C LEU A 539 -29.44 23.30 12.56
N ARG A 540 -28.68 23.87 11.63
CA ARG A 540 -29.13 24.97 10.78
C ARG A 540 -30.31 24.54 9.92
N LEU A 541 -30.19 23.41 9.20
CA LEU A 541 -31.26 22.87 8.36
C LEU A 541 -32.50 22.42 9.15
N PHE A 542 -32.31 21.95 10.39
CA PHE A 542 -33.40 21.68 11.32
C PHE A 542 -34.16 22.97 11.68
N ARG A 543 -33.46 24.05 12.04
CA ARG A 543 -34.07 25.34 12.38
C ARG A 543 -34.77 26.00 11.19
N ASP A 544 -34.20 25.85 9.99
CA ASP A 544 -34.75 26.41 8.75
C ASP A 544 -35.91 25.56 8.18
N GLY A 545 -36.08 24.32 8.67
CA GLY A 545 -37.20 23.46 8.30
C GLY A 545 -38.54 24.04 8.77
N ARG A 546 -39.58 23.94 7.93
CA ARG A 546 -40.94 24.38 8.33
C ARG A 546 -41.35 23.65 9.60
N GLY A 547 -41.74 24.41 10.62
CA GLY A 547 -41.93 23.99 12.00
C GLY A 547 -42.52 22.60 12.16
N GLU A 548 -41.65 21.63 12.44
CA GLU A 548 -42.01 20.26 12.78
C GLU A 548 -43.11 20.28 13.84
N TRP A 549 -44.26 19.68 13.52
CA TRP A 549 -45.40 19.61 14.44
C TRP A 549 -45.89 18.17 14.58
N PRO A 550 -45.93 17.62 15.82
CA PRO A 550 -45.38 18.19 17.06
C PRO A 550 -43.84 18.31 17.02
N PRO A 551 -43.21 19.22 17.79
CA PRO A 551 -41.77 19.53 17.73
C PRO A 551 -40.93 18.47 18.47
N VAL A 552 -41.08 17.21 18.07
CA VAL A 552 -40.53 16.05 18.77
C VAL A 552 -39.02 15.94 18.66
N THR A 553 -38.42 16.47 17.59
CA THR A 553 -36.95 16.56 17.47
C THR A 553 -36.38 17.56 18.47
N LYS A 554 -37.09 18.66 18.74
CA LYS A 554 -36.71 19.59 19.81
C LYS A 554 -36.76 18.91 21.19
N HIS A 555 -37.77 18.09 21.45
CA HIS A 555 -37.87 17.34 22.70
C HIS A 555 -36.74 16.32 22.86
N TYR A 556 -36.31 15.66 21.78
CA TYR A 556 -35.14 14.78 21.78
C TYR A 556 -33.89 15.49 22.29
N PHE A 557 -33.58 16.68 21.76
CA PHE A 557 -32.44 17.48 22.21
C PHE A 557 -32.58 17.94 23.67
N GLN A 558 -33.77 18.43 24.07
CA GLN A 558 -34.02 18.90 25.43
C GLN A 558 -33.85 17.81 26.50
N ARG A 559 -33.89 16.53 26.10
CA ARG A 559 -33.73 15.38 26.99
C ARG A 559 -32.38 14.66 26.79
N GLY A 560 -31.38 15.35 26.25
CA GLY A 560 -30.00 14.88 26.16
C GLY A 560 -29.67 14.11 24.89
N GLY A 561 -30.60 14.00 23.93
CA GLY A 561 -30.31 13.52 22.59
C GLY A 561 -29.35 14.45 21.86
N THR A 562 -28.53 13.91 20.97
CA THR A 562 -27.53 14.67 20.20
C THR A 562 -27.57 14.32 18.71
N VAL A 563 -27.09 15.24 17.87
CA VAL A 563 -26.83 14.96 16.44
C VAL A 563 -25.72 13.92 16.33
N ALA A 564 -24.66 14.08 17.11
CA ALA A 564 -23.49 13.21 17.11
C ALA A 564 -23.85 11.72 17.30
N ALA A 565 -24.76 11.38 18.23
CA ALA A 565 -25.13 9.99 18.45
C ALA A 565 -25.80 9.35 17.21
N VAL A 566 -26.64 10.11 16.50
CA VAL A 566 -27.33 9.64 15.29
C VAL A 566 -26.36 9.60 14.11
N ALA A 567 -25.53 10.63 13.94
CA ALA A 567 -24.55 10.67 12.86
C ALA A 567 -23.49 9.56 13.01
N THR A 568 -22.95 9.34 14.22
CA THR A 568 -22.02 8.23 14.48
C THR A 568 -22.69 6.88 14.23
N MET A 569 -23.99 6.71 14.52
CA MET A 569 -24.73 5.50 14.14
C MET A 569 -24.75 5.31 12.62
N LEU A 570 -25.04 6.36 11.85
CA LEU A 570 -25.10 6.27 10.39
C LEU A 570 -23.74 5.99 9.75
N PHE A 571 -22.68 6.66 10.21
CA PHE A 571 -21.31 6.37 9.77
C PHE A 571 -20.90 4.94 10.07
N ASP A 572 -21.26 4.48 11.26
CA ASP A 572 -20.96 3.12 11.67
C ASP A 572 -21.69 2.07 10.83
N GLN A 573 -22.98 2.23 10.59
CA GLN A 573 -23.73 1.31 9.74
C GLN A 573 -23.23 1.34 8.29
N ALA A 574 -22.89 2.51 7.76
CA ALA A 574 -22.33 2.64 6.42
C ALA A 574 -20.97 1.94 6.29
N MET A 575 -20.12 2.07 7.31
CA MET A 575 -18.83 1.37 7.37
C MET A 575 -19.00 -0.15 7.47
N HIS A 576 -19.94 -0.64 8.29
CA HIS A 576 -20.21 -2.07 8.42
C HIS A 576 -20.72 -2.71 7.12
N GLN A 577 -21.40 -1.94 6.26
CA GLN A 577 -21.91 -2.43 4.97
C GLN A 577 -20.98 -2.14 3.78
N ASP A 578 -19.87 -1.44 4.02
CA ASP A 578 -18.89 -1.10 2.99
C ASP A 578 -18.18 -2.36 2.45
N GLU A 579 -17.80 -2.33 1.17
CA GLU A 579 -17.13 -3.45 0.51
C GLU A 579 -15.74 -3.79 1.06
N TRP A 580 -15.03 -2.85 1.70
CA TRP A 580 -13.67 -3.07 2.22
C TRP A 580 -13.57 -2.93 3.73
N ALA A 581 -14.26 -1.94 4.31
CA ALA A 581 -14.33 -1.76 5.75
C ALA A 581 -15.33 -2.72 6.43
N GLY A 582 -16.24 -3.33 5.66
CA GLY A 582 -17.36 -4.12 6.16
C GLY A 582 -17.68 -5.38 5.35
N ASP A 583 -18.97 -5.73 5.34
CA ASP A 583 -19.51 -6.96 4.77
C ASP A 583 -19.80 -6.89 3.26
N GLY A 584 -19.85 -5.69 2.67
CA GLY A 584 -20.09 -5.46 1.25
C GLY A 584 -21.56 -5.43 0.80
N VAL A 585 -22.53 -5.56 1.71
CA VAL A 585 -23.97 -5.54 1.39
C VAL A 585 -24.38 -4.26 0.64
N HIS A 586 -23.73 -3.12 0.93
CA HIS A 586 -24.04 -1.87 0.24
C HIS A 586 -23.70 -1.92 -1.25
N LEU A 587 -22.54 -2.50 -1.61
CA LEU A 587 -22.15 -2.66 -3.01
C LEU A 587 -23.08 -3.64 -3.73
N GLU A 588 -23.38 -4.78 -3.09
CA GLU A 588 -24.29 -5.80 -3.65
C GLU A 588 -25.67 -5.22 -3.99
N SER A 589 -26.17 -4.32 -3.14
CA SER A 589 -27.50 -3.72 -3.28
C SER A 589 -27.56 -2.55 -4.25
N HIS A 590 -26.43 -1.86 -4.49
CA HIS A 590 -26.40 -0.57 -5.21
C HIS A 590 -25.26 -0.46 -6.24
N GLN A 591 -24.83 -1.58 -6.81
CA GLN A 591 -23.68 -1.65 -7.71
C GLN A 591 -23.78 -0.66 -8.89
N GLU A 592 -24.97 -0.50 -9.48
CA GLU A 592 -25.16 0.38 -10.64
C GLU A 592 -25.02 1.86 -10.25
N GLU A 593 -25.63 2.28 -9.15
CA GLU A 593 -25.55 3.65 -8.65
C GLU A 593 -24.13 4.00 -8.21
N ILE A 594 -23.45 3.11 -7.50
CA ILE A 594 -22.05 3.28 -7.08
C ILE A 594 -21.14 3.36 -8.30
N GLY A 595 -21.38 2.54 -9.33
CA GLY A 595 -20.62 2.55 -10.58
C GLY A 595 -20.70 3.86 -11.35
N ARG A 596 -21.77 4.64 -11.17
CA ARG A 596 -21.92 5.99 -11.77
C ARG A 596 -21.20 7.09 -11.00
N LEU A 597 -20.73 6.81 -9.78
CA LEU A 597 -20.03 7.78 -8.93
C LEU A 597 -18.51 7.63 -9.09
N PRO A 598 -17.77 8.76 -9.11
CA PRO A 598 -16.32 8.72 -9.29
C PRO A 598 -15.63 8.04 -8.10
N VAL A 599 -14.60 7.25 -8.40
CA VAL A 599 -13.73 6.62 -7.39
C VAL A 599 -12.88 7.71 -6.71
N CYS A 600 -12.74 7.62 -5.39
CA CYS A 600 -11.93 8.53 -4.60
C CYS A 600 -11.08 7.77 -3.58
N ARG A 601 -9.88 8.28 -3.30
CA ARG A 601 -9.04 7.78 -2.19
C ARG A 601 -9.77 7.78 -0.84
N ASN A 602 -10.74 8.68 -0.65
CA ASN A 602 -11.48 8.81 0.60
C ASN A 602 -12.71 7.88 0.71
N ASP A 603 -13.00 7.03 -0.28
CA ASP A 603 -14.26 6.26 -0.34
C ASP A 603 -14.51 5.36 0.87
N HIS A 604 -13.45 4.81 1.46
CA HIS A 604 -13.55 3.86 2.57
C HIS A 604 -12.96 4.40 3.87
N GLU A 605 -12.60 5.69 3.94
CA GLU A 605 -11.93 6.27 5.11
C GLU A 605 -12.94 6.79 6.16
N PHE A 606 -13.85 5.92 6.61
CA PHE A 606 -14.98 6.29 7.47
C PHE A 606 -14.55 6.89 8.82
N GLY A 607 -13.51 6.35 9.45
CA GLY A 607 -12.97 6.88 10.71
C GLY A 607 -12.37 8.28 10.57
N PHE A 608 -11.65 8.52 9.48
CA PHE A 608 -11.18 9.84 9.09
C PHE A 608 -12.36 10.81 8.88
N VAL A 609 -13.30 10.47 7.98
CA VAL A 609 -14.40 11.37 7.57
C VAL A 609 -15.37 11.67 8.71
N SER A 610 -15.75 10.67 9.51
CA SER A 610 -16.63 10.87 10.67
C SER A 610 -16.02 11.84 11.70
N GLY A 611 -14.71 11.74 11.96
CA GLY A 611 -14.01 12.70 12.82
C GLY A 611 -13.88 14.09 12.19
N MET A 612 -13.71 14.18 10.88
CA MET A 612 -13.71 15.48 10.17
C MET A 612 -15.08 16.18 10.22
N CYS A 613 -16.18 15.43 10.29
CA CYS A 613 -17.52 15.96 10.56
C CYS A 613 -17.77 16.35 12.03
N GLY A 614 -16.78 16.18 12.91
CA GLY A 614 -16.87 16.52 14.34
C GLY A 614 -17.46 15.41 15.22
N TYR A 615 -17.56 14.18 14.71
CA TYR A 615 -18.14 13.05 15.44
C TYR A 615 -17.07 12.09 15.96
N LYS A 616 -17.51 11.09 16.75
CA LYS A 616 -16.65 9.98 17.13
C LYS A 616 -16.15 9.29 15.85
N ARG A 617 -14.82 9.14 15.75
CA ARG A 617 -14.19 8.35 14.70
C ARG A 617 -14.66 6.91 14.80
N VAL A 618 -15.36 6.43 13.78
CA VAL A 618 -15.75 5.01 13.70
C VAL A 618 -14.53 4.17 13.32
N SER A 619 -14.38 3.01 13.94
CA SER A 619 -13.30 2.06 13.68
C SER A 619 -13.87 0.65 13.62
N VAL A 620 -13.24 -0.20 12.82
CA VAL A 620 -13.58 -1.63 12.76
C VAL A 620 -12.97 -2.40 13.95
N VAL A 621 -12.00 -1.79 14.62
CA VAL A 621 -11.31 -2.28 15.83
C VAL A 621 -11.91 -1.66 17.08
#